data_AF-A0A1G5QS44-F1
#
_entry.id   AF-A0A1G5QS44-F1
#
_cell.length_a   1.000
_cell.length_b   1.000
_cell.length_c   1.000
_cell.angle_alpha   90.00
_cell.angle_beta   90.00
_cell.angle_gamma   90.00
#
_symmetry.space_group_name_H-M   'P 1'
#
loop_
_entity.id
_entity.type
_entity.pdbx_description
1 polymer ?
#
loop_
_entity_poly.entity_id
_entity_poly.type
_entity_poly.pdbx_seq_one_letter_code
_entity_poly.pdbx_strand_id
1 'polypeptide(L)'
;MKNVIREVTVHSGVTADFIESTLTEDISTVESIYDLIDNSIDAARSLILEKNKSNDLYGLPANYSGYKITIRIDKNSIRILDNCSGIDEGTIKDDMLVVAKRSAHMYGIGHYGIGLKRSLLKLGNKYSMLSDNSSYSFKMSFENNQIGNDSNNLTAKEISSTGKNKALFSISDLKNGIRYDISNEKWFDNFIKGISARYAAFIKKGLQIKVVNAIKCITKNISSFVPSIRENALVMPFKQQINMGDVDVYIESGIHESYLFPGEDGHSLSKNRELTEQFGLYFTCNDRIIVSANTSKEYGWGDAKWHSEYNGFICWIKFVSRSPGKLPWNTAKTGLRLDSTMFLQIKDIIEPITKKYRKEIKERYLKKKSQDNSSSITTQSQPTINKPQDSNNLKKNVNGTKSSTIEKEQNKKRNSSTKNENHRIEHPENWKTLLPKHFPFSGDDILDAFIKEAKCIVISNSSHAATMLYRAIMEASALYFVRKNNKVSEVKDLYFQTEGKRKTLSYEQKELMDISLDMMIKWFRANSNNLFSSNERKRLNTSLRHLDNHKSYINGVVHCHQIITSEKLVPIRNDTYKFLEFLVRSRIN
;
A
#
# COMPACT_ATOMS: atom_id res chain seq x y z
N MET A 1 -21.02 40.15 36.87
CA MET A 1 -19.71 39.90 36.23
C MET A 1 -18.93 41.21 36.21
N LYS A 2 -18.06 41.42 37.20
CA LYS A 2 -17.14 42.57 37.26
C LYS A 2 -15.79 42.00 37.70
N ASN A 3 -14.88 41.83 36.75
CA ASN A 3 -13.42 41.71 36.90
C ASN A 3 -12.77 41.30 35.55
N VAL A 4 -13.04 42.06 34.47
CA VAL A 4 -12.24 42.00 33.25
C VAL A 4 -11.39 43.25 33.22
N ILE A 5 -10.08 43.09 33.42
CA ILE A 5 -9.11 44.20 33.59
C ILE A 5 -8.58 44.67 32.23
N ARG A 6 -8.46 43.75 31.27
CA ARG A 6 -8.06 44.03 29.90
C ARG A 6 -8.50 42.87 29.01
N GLU A 7 -9.06 43.19 27.88
CA GLU A 7 -9.27 42.22 26.80
C GLU A 7 -8.13 42.36 25.79
N VAL A 8 -7.66 41.21 25.30
CA VAL A 8 -6.66 41.12 24.24
C VAL A 8 -7.22 40.22 23.16
N THR A 9 -7.08 40.67 21.92
CA THR A 9 -7.42 39.88 20.73
C THR A 9 -6.46 38.71 20.63
N VAL A 10 -7.00 37.49 20.68
CA VAL A 10 -6.26 36.26 20.41
C VAL A 10 -6.50 35.88 18.96
N HIS A 11 -5.42 35.72 18.21
CA HIS A 11 -5.51 35.22 16.83
C HIS A 11 -5.48 33.69 16.84
N SER A 12 -6.48 33.08 16.19
CA SER A 12 -6.49 31.67 15.83
C SER A 12 -6.41 31.54 14.31
N GLY A 13 -5.71 30.52 13.80
CA GLY A 13 -5.51 30.35 12.36
C GLY A 13 -4.51 29.23 12.04
N VAL A 14 -4.28 29.01 10.74
CA VAL A 14 -3.30 28.05 10.22
C VAL A 14 -2.25 28.84 9.43
N THR A 15 -0.96 28.54 9.60
CA THR A 15 0.09 29.22 8.84
C THR A 15 0.18 28.69 7.40
N ALA A 16 0.58 29.54 6.46
CA ALA A 16 0.82 29.11 5.07
C ALA A 16 1.85 27.96 5.00
N ASP A 17 2.90 28.01 5.81
CA ASP A 17 3.91 26.96 5.91
C ASP A 17 3.33 25.61 6.35
N PHE A 18 2.39 25.62 7.31
CA PHE A 18 1.72 24.39 7.75
C PHE A 18 0.80 23.81 6.67
N ILE A 19 0.11 24.68 5.90
CA ILE A 19 -0.70 24.24 4.76
C ILE A 19 0.19 23.61 3.69
N GLU A 20 1.31 24.26 3.36
CA GLU A 20 2.28 23.76 2.41
C GLU A 20 2.85 22.41 2.85
N SER A 21 3.36 22.29 4.07
CA SER A 21 3.95 21.04 4.56
C SER A 21 2.93 19.91 4.55
N THR A 22 1.75 20.12 5.13
CA THR A 22 0.69 19.12 5.21
C THR A 22 0.22 18.63 3.83
N LEU A 23 0.17 19.51 2.83
CA LEU A 23 -0.25 19.13 1.49
C LEU A 23 0.85 18.44 0.69
N THR A 24 2.13 18.68 1.00
CA THR A 24 3.24 18.36 0.08
C THR A 24 4.24 17.34 0.62
N GLU A 25 4.30 17.07 1.92
CA GLU A 25 5.27 16.13 2.51
C GLU A 25 5.08 14.70 2.01
N ASP A 26 3.84 14.20 1.98
CA ASP A 26 3.51 12.80 1.66
C ASP A 26 3.36 12.50 0.16
N ILE A 27 3.76 13.42 -0.71
CA ILE A 27 3.68 13.22 -2.17
C ILE A 27 5.04 13.41 -2.85
N SER A 28 5.21 12.69 -3.94
CA SER A 28 6.35 12.82 -4.85
C SER A 28 6.12 13.91 -5.92
N THR A 29 7.22 14.29 -6.58
CA THR A 29 7.19 15.14 -7.78
C THR A 29 6.30 14.54 -8.88
N VAL A 30 6.34 13.22 -9.06
CA VAL A 30 5.54 12.51 -10.05
C VAL A 30 4.05 12.60 -9.75
N GLU A 31 3.65 12.37 -8.50
CA GLU A 31 2.24 12.43 -8.07
C GLU A 31 1.67 13.85 -8.19
N SER A 32 2.50 14.86 -7.96
CA SER A 32 2.12 16.26 -8.19
C SER A 32 1.82 16.54 -9.66
N ILE A 33 2.58 15.95 -10.58
CA ILE A 33 2.29 16.12 -12.01
C ILE A 33 1.03 15.32 -12.40
N TYR A 34 0.78 14.17 -11.78
CA TYR A 34 -0.46 13.41 -11.99
C TYR A 34 -1.71 14.18 -11.57
N ASP A 35 -1.66 14.89 -10.45
CA ASP A 35 -2.78 15.74 -10.02
C ASP A 35 -3.11 16.82 -11.08
N LEU A 36 -2.12 17.36 -11.79
CA LEU A 36 -2.34 18.31 -12.89
C LEU A 36 -3.00 17.64 -14.10
N ILE A 37 -2.56 16.43 -14.48
CA ILE A 37 -3.16 15.65 -15.57
C ILE A 37 -4.61 15.28 -15.24
N ASP A 38 -4.87 14.86 -14.00
CA ASP A 38 -6.20 14.51 -13.51
C ASP A 38 -7.17 15.69 -13.70
N ASN A 39 -6.76 16.93 -13.39
CA ASN A 39 -7.58 18.13 -13.60
C ASN A 39 -7.89 18.36 -15.08
N SER A 40 -6.92 18.19 -15.98
CA SER A 40 -7.16 18.31 -17.43
C SER A 40 -8.13 17.24 -17.94
N ILE A 41 -8.08 16.02 -17.38
CA ILE A 41 -9.01 14.94 -17.74
C ILE A 41 -10.42 15.22 -17.23
N ASP A 42 -10.57 15.75 -16.02
CA ASP A 42 -11.86 16.15 -15.48
C ASP A 42 -12.50 17.26 -16.31
N ALA A 43 -11.71 18.25 -16.72
CA ALA A 43 -12.12 19.29 -17.66
C ALA A 43 -12.62 18.71 -19.00
N ALA A 44 -11.91 17.73 -19.57
CA ALA A 44 -12.36 17.04 -20.79
C ALA A 44 -13.65 16.26 -20.56
N ARG A 45 -13.73 15.53 -19.44
CA ARG A 45 -14.88 14.70 -19.05
C ARG A 45 -16.14 15.54 -18.88
N SER A 46 -16.07 16.67 -18.17
CA SER A 46 -17.20 17.60 -18.03
C SER A 46 -17.77 18.02 -19.39
N LEU A 47 -16.91 18.44 -20.33
CA LEU A 47 -17.38 18.81 -21.69
C LEU A 47 -18.01 17.64 -22.45
N ILE A 48 -17.45 16.43 -22.32
CA ILE A 48 -17.97 15.26 -23.03
C ILE A 48 -19.38 14.92 -22.51
N LEU A 49 -19.58 15.01 -21.19
CA LEU A 49 -20.86 14.78 -20.54
C LEU A 49 -21.88 15.86 -20.90
N GLU A 50 -21.50 17.14 -20.89
CA GLU A 50 -22.37 18.25 -21.30
C GLU A 50 -22.85 18.13 -22.75
N LYS A 51 -21.97 17.66 -23.65
CA LYS A 51 -22.28 17.45 -25.06
C LYS A 51 -23.09 16.17 -25.34
N ASN A 52 -23.48 15.41 -24.30
CA ASN A 52 -24.22 14.14 -24.41
C ASN A 52 -23.64 13.18 -25.46
N LYS A 53 -22.30 13.03 -25.51
CA LYS A 53 -21.68 12.04 -26.39
C LYS A 53 -21.93 10.61 -25.88
N SER A 54 -21.69 9.63 -26.74
CA SER A 54 -21.80 8.20 -26.41
C SER A 54 -21.00 7.81 -25.16
N ASN A 55 -21.67 7.14 -24.23
CA ASN A 55 -21.05 6.47 -23.09
C ASN A 55 -20.61 5.05 -23.47
N ASP A 56 -19.62 4.52 -22.74
CA ASP A 56 -19.23 3.13 -22.82
C ASP A 56 -20.19 2.24 -22.03
N LEU A 57 -19.91 0.93 -22.01
CA LEU A 57 -20.75 -0.06 -21.35
C LEU A 57 -20.78 0.08 -19.80
N TYR A 58 -19.93 0.92 -19.22
CA TYR A 58 -19.89 1.23 -17.79
C TYR A 58 -20.51 2.61 -17.46
N GLY A 59 -21.07 3.30 -18.46
CA GLY A 59 -21.66 4.63 -18.28
C GLY A 59 -20.64 5.76 -18.17
N LEU A 60 -19.37 5.52 -18.53
CA LEU A 60 -18.32 6.54 -18.61
C LEU A 60 -18.16 7.04 -20.05
N PRO A 61 -17.58 8.22 -20.30
CA PRO A 61 -17.29 8.68 -21.65
C PRO A 61 -16.55 7.63 -22.50
N ALA A 62 -17.08 7.30 -23.68
CA ALA A 62 -16.47 6.30 -24.56
C ALA A 62 -15.30 6.85 -25.39
N ASN A 63 -15.25 8.18 -25.60
CA ASN A 63 -14.35 8.78 -26.57
C ASN A 63 -13.79 10.14 -26.11
N TYR A 64 -12.47 10.20 -25.95
CA TYR A 64 -11.64 11.37 -25.63
C TYR A 64 -10.85 11.90 -26.84
N SER A 65 -11.16 11.43 -28.06
CA SER A 65 -10.53 11.91 -29.29
C SER A 65 -10.70 13.42 -29.46
N GLY A 66 -9.61 14.09 -29.82
CA GLY A 66 -9.54 15.54 -29.98
C GLY A 66 -9.06 16.29 -28.73
N TYR A 67 -9.07 15.66 -27.56
CA TYR A 67 -8.48 16.22 -26.34
C TYR A 67 -6.99 15.87 -26.25
N LYS A 68 -6.18 16.86 -25.88
CA LYS A 68 -4.73 16.81 -25.86
C LYS A 68 -4.21 17.46 -24.59
N ILE A 69 -3.25 16.80 -23.94
CA ILE A 69 -2.52 17.29 -22.78
C ILE A 69 -1.04 17.29 -23.15
N THR A 70 -0.38 18.44 -23.02
CA THR A 70 1.06 18.59 -23.23
C THR A 70 1.72 19.04 -21.94
N ILE A 71 2.67 18.24 -21.46
CA ILE A 71 3.51 18.57 -20.32
C ILE A 71 4.88 18.97 -20.85
N ARG A 72 5.42 20.09 -20.40
CA ARG A 72 6.78 20.53 -20.71
C ARG A 72 7.57 20.68 -19.43
N ILE A 73 8.71 19.99 -19.37
CA ILE A 73 9.66 20.02 -18.27
C ILE A 73 10.92 20.73 -18.76
N ASP A 74 11.24 21.87 -18.16
CA ASP A 74 12.47 22.64 -18.36
C ASP A 74 13.30 22.66 -17.07
N LYS A 75 14.54 23.18 -17.14
CA LYS A 75 15.49 23.21 -16.01
C LYS A 75 14.95 23.87 -14.73
N ASN A 76 14.05 24.85 -14.87
CA ASN A 76 13.46 25.58 -13.75
C ASN A 76 11.97 25.89 -13.95
N SER A 77 11.27 25.08 -14.74
CA SER A 77 9.81 25.20 -14.86
C SER A 77 9.15 23.90 -15.33
N ILE A 78 7.93 23.67 -14.87
CA ILE A 78 7.02 22.65 -15.38
C ILE A 78 5.76 23.34 -15.88
N ARG A 79 5.33 23.02 -17.10
CA ARG A 79 4.13 23.58 -17.71
C ARG A 79 3.19 22.46 -18.15
N ILE A 80 1.90 22.65 -17.93
CA ILE A 80 0.85 21.79 -18.47
C ILE A 80 -0.08 22.64 -19.33
N LEU A 81 -0.32 22.18 -20.56
CA LEU A 81 -1.19 22.79 -21.54
C LEU A 81 -2.22 21.76 -22.00
N ASP A 82 -3.50 22.10 -21.93
CA ASP A 82 -4.57 21.30 -22.50
C ASP A 82 -5.52 22.14 -23.37
N ASN A 83 -6.34 21.44 -24.16
CA ASN A 83 -7.44 22.01 -24.95
C ASN A 83 -8.81 21.52 -24.46
N CYS A 84 -8.98 21.37 -23.14
CA CYS A 84 -10.16 20.78 -22.53
C CYS A 84 -11.29 21.80 -22.35
N SER A 85 -11.83 22.03 -21.15
CA SER A 85 -12.93 23.00 -20.92
C SER A 85 -12.44 24.44 -20.79
N GLY A 86 -11.18 24.66 -20.44
CA GLY A 86 -10.81 25.89 -19.76
C GLY A 86 -11.40 25.93 -18.34
N ILE A 87 -11.29 27.09 -17.70
CA ILE A 87 -11.76 27.36 -16.34
C ILE A 87 -12.70 28.55 -16.43
N ASP A 88 -13.92 28.39 -15.90
CA ASP A 88 -14.92 29.44 -15.84
C ASP A 88 -14.62 30.48 -14.75
N GLU A 89 -15.27 31.64 -14.84
CA GLU A 89 -15.07 32.76 -13.94
C GLU A 89 -15.40 32.42 -12.48
N GLY A 90 -16.47 31.66 -12.24
CA GLY A 90 -16.86 31.23 -10.90
C GLY A 90 -15.79 30.36 -10.26
N THR A 91 -15.29 29.37 -11.00
CA THR A 91 -14.18 28.52 -10.54
C THR A 91 -12.93 29.35 -10.25
N ILE A 92 -12.57 30.33 -11.09
CA ILE A 92 -11.41 31.21 -10.87
C ILE A 92 -11.58 32.04 -9.58
N LYS A 93 -12.77 32.61 -9.35
CA LYS A 93 -13.05 33.47 -8.20
C LYS A 93 -13.12 32.70 -6.89
N ASP A 94 -13.85 31.59 -6.87
CA ASP A 94 -14.35 31.02 -5.61
C ASP A 94 -13.83 29.60 -5.28
N ASP A 95 -13.18 28.92 -6.22
CA ASP A 95 -12.83 27.49 -6.08
C ASP A 95 -11.34 27.19 -6.26
N MET A 96 -10.73 27.76 -7.31
CA MET A 96 -9.47 27.26 -7.86
C MET A 96 -8.34 27.24 -6.83
N LEU A 97 -8.20 28.32 -6.05
CA LEU A 97 -7.15 28.52 -5.05
C LEU A 97 -7.63 28.39 -3.60
N VAL A 98 -8.93 28.18 -3.39
CA VAL A 98 -9.49 27.89 -2.06
C VAL A 98 -9.14 26.46 -1.67
N VAL A 99 -8.49 26.28 -0.51
CA VAL A 99 -8.09 24.97 -0.01
C VAL A 99 -9.30 24.24 0.58
N ALA A 100 -9.35 22.91 0.40
CA ALA A 100 -10.37 22.02 0.96
C ALA A 100 -11.83 22.25 0.51
N LYS A 101 -12.07 23.12 -0.47
CA LYS A 101 -13.37 23.21 -1.16
C LYS A 101 -13.48 22.05 -2.17
N ARG A 102 -14.42 21.13 -1.93
CA ARG A 102 -14.58 19.91 -2.75
C ARG A 102 -15.00 20.26 -4.18
N SER A 103 -14.43 19.56 -5.15
CA SER A 103 -14.85 19.65 -6.55
C SER A 103 -16.07 18.78 -6.81
N ALA A 104 -17.00 19.28 -7.63
CA ALA A 104 -18.27 18.64 -7.94
C ALA A 104 -18.31 17.97 -9.34
N HIS A 105 -17.16 17.56 -9.88
CA HIS A 105 -17.12 16.88 -11.19
C HIS A 105 -17.80 15.51 -11.11
N MET A 106 -18.88 15.34 -11.89
CA MET A 106 -19.51 14.04 -12.07
C MET A 106 -18.52 13.05 -12.67
N TYR A 107 -18.40 11.88 -12.05
CA TYR A 107 -17.39 10.88 -12.39
C TYR A 107 -15.95 11.43 -12.33
N GLY A 108 -15.68 12.51 -11.61
CA GLY A 108 -14.36 13.14 -11.59
C GLY A 108 -13.25 12.25 -11.01
N ILE A 109 -12.01 12.62 -11.27
CA ILE A 109 -10.81 12.09 -10.62
C ILE A 109 -10.47 12.97 -9.41
N GLY A 110 -10.51 14.29 -9.59
CA GLY A 110 -10.40 15.29 -8.54
C GLY A 110 -11.70 15.38 -7.73
N HIS A 111 -11.60 15.13 -6.42
CA HIS A 111 -12.72 15.25 -5.49
C HIS A 111 -12.41 16.15 -4.29
N TYR A 112 -11.26 15.92 -3.65
CA TYR A 112 -10.89 16.60 -2.40
C TYR A 112 -10.59 18.09 -2.57
N GLY A 113 -10.51 18.58 -3.82
CA GLY A 113 -10.19 19.97 -4.11
C GLY A 113 -8.80 20.37 -3.62
N ILE A 114 -7.84 19.45 -3.56
CA ILE A 114 -6.47 19.75 -3.15
C ILE A 114 -5.45 19.56 -4.27
N GLY A 115 -5.75 18.79 -5.32
CA GLY A 115 -4.77 18.34 -6.31
C GLY A 115 -3.99 19.47 -6.97
N LEU A 116 -4.68 20.49 -7.51
CA LEU A 116 -4.02 21.67 -8.09
C LEU A 116 -3.13 22.38 -7.06
N LYS A 117 -3.67 22.78 -5.91
CA LYS A 117 -2.94 23.51 -4.86
C LYS A 117 -1.71 22.73 -4.40
N ARG A 118 -1.90 21.45 -4.11
CA ARG A 118 -0.85 20.51 -3.72
C ARG A 118 0.26 20.43 -4.75
N SER A 119 -0.08 20.40 -6.03
CA SER A 119 0.89 20.39 -7.13
C SER A 119 1.67 21.70 -7.22
N LEU A 120 0.97 22.84 -7.13
CA LEU A 120 1.61 24.17 -7.13
C LEU A 120 2.62 24.27 -5.98
N LEU A 121 2.14 24.04 -4.76
CA LEU A 121 2.92 24.11 -3.52
C LEU A 121 4.09 23.11 -3.50
N LYS A 122 3.96 21.90 -4.06
CA LYS A 122 5.07 20.94 -4.09
C LYS A 122 6.18 21.36 -5.05
N LEU A 123 5.81 21.87 -6.22
CA LEU A 123 6.71 21.94 -7.38
C LEU A 123 7.59 23.19 -7.39
N GLY A 124 7.04 24.37 -7.10
CA GLY A 124 7.78 25.63 -7.22
C GLY A 124 7.17 26.77 -6.42
N ASN A 125 7.65 27.99 -6.66
CA ASN A 125 7.21 29.16 -5.89
C ASN A 125 6.47 30.23 -6.71
N LYS A 126 6.53 30.15 -8.05
CA LYS A 126 5.94 31.15 -8.94
C LYS A 126 5.04 30.50 -9.97
N TYR A 127 3.83 31.03 -10.11
CA TYR A 127 2.79 30.45 -10.93
C TYR A 127 2.24 31.46 -11.92
N SER A 128 1.90 30.98 -13.11
CA SER A 128 1.08 31.73 -14.06
C SER A 128 0.04 30.83 -14.69
N MET A 129 -1.17 31.35 -14.82
CA MET A 129 -2.31 30.68 -15.45
C MET A 129 -2.76 31.49 -16.67
N LEU A 130 -3.09 30.79 -17.74
CA LEU A 130 -3.88 31.28 -18.86
C LEU A 130 -4.99 30.28 -19.14
N SER A 131 -6.24 30.73 -19.12
CA SER A 131 -7.42 29.91 -19.38
C SER A 131 -8.30 30.59 -20.43
N ASP A 132 -8.90 29.81 -21.32
CA ASP A 132 -9.89 30.22 -22.31
C ASP A 132 -10.97 29.12 -22.34
N ASN A 133 -12.23 29.47 -22.09
CA ASN A 133 -13.36 28.53 -22.12
C ASN A 133 -14.24 28.72 -23.36
N SER A 134 -13.68 29.27 -24.44
CA SER A 134 -14.32 29.77 -25.67
C SER A 134 -15.15 31.04 -25.53
N SER A 135 -15.70 31.33 -24.35
CA SER A 135 -16.46 32.55 -24.09
C SER A 135 -15.58 33.64 -23.47
N TYR A 136 -14.87 33.29 -22.39
CA TYR A 136 -14.05 34.18 -21.60
C TYR A 136 -12.63 33.64 -21.53
N SER A 137 -11.65 34.54 -21.48
CA SER A 137 -10.26 34.18 -21.25
C SER A 137 -9.69 34.99 -20.10
N PHE A 138 -8.96 34.30 -19.21
CA PHE A 138 -8.36 34.90 -18.03
C PHE A 138 -6.87 34.56 -17.96
N LYS A 139 -6.08 35.55 -17.53
CA LYS A 139 -4.68 35.39 -17.19
C LYS A 139 -4.42 35.84 -15.75
N MET A 140 -3.65 35.04 -15.02
CA MET A 140 -3.24 35.36 -13.65
C MET A 140 -1.79 34.98 -13.41
N SER A 141 -1.13 35.67 -12.48
CA SER A 141 0.19 35.30 -11.97
C SER A 141 0.23 35.56 -10.47
N PHE A 142 0.84 34.63 -9.73
CA PHE A 142 0.83 34.63 -8.27
C PHE A 142 2.00 33.77 -7.74
N GLU A 143 2.31 33.93 -6.46
CA GLU A 143 3.41 33.25 -5.79
C GLU A 143 2.91 32.34 -4.64
N ASN A 144 3.79 31.47 -4.16
CA ASN A 144 3.49 30.47 -3.13
C ASN A 144 2.87 31.08 -1.86
N ASN A 145 3.46 32.15 -1.32
CA ASN A 145 2.99 32.83 -0.11
C ASN A 145 1.59 33.48 -0.23
N GLN A 146 0.98 33.47 -1.41
CA GLN A 146 -0.38 33.96 -1.64
C GLN A 146 -1.43 32.83 -1.62
N ILE A 147 -1.03 31.56 -1.55
CA ILE A 147 -1.93 30.42 -1.40
C ILE A 147 -2.23 30.21 0.09
N GLY A 148 -3.51 30.23 0.46
CA GLY A 148 -3.96 29.98 1.85
C GLY A 148 -3.78 31.16 2.81
N ASN A 149 -3.49 32.36 2.29
CA ASN A 149 -3.40 33.58 3.08
C ASN A 149 -4.60 34.50 2.80
N ASP A 150 -5.51 34.63 3.78
CA ASP A 150 -6.76 35.40 3.68
C ASP A 150 -6.53 36.91 3.45
N SER A 151 -5.31 37.42 3.65
CA SER A 151 -4.99 38.85 3.50
C SER A 151 -4.64 39.28 2.07
N ASN A 152 -4.43 38.34 1.14
CA ASN A 152 -3.94 38.66 -0.21
C ASN A 152 -5.01 38.42 -1.29
N ASN A 153 -5.65 39.50 -1.75
CA ASN A 153 -6.52 39.44 -2.92
C ASN A 153 -5.69 39.19 -4.19
N LEU A 154 -5.92 38.05 -4.84
CA LEU A 154 -5.34 37.73 -6.15
C LEU A 154 -6.16 38.36 -7.27
N THR A 155 -5.48 38.88 -8.29
CA THR A 155 -6.14 39.49 -9.46
C THR A 155 -5.98 38.63 -10.70
N ALA A 156 -7.10 38.11 -11.22
CA ALA A 156 -7.18 37.58 -12.56
C ALA A 156 -7.55 38.72 -13.54
N LYS A 157 -6.87 38.77 -14.69
CA LYS A 157 -7.16 39.72 -15.77
C LYS A 157 -7.92 39.01 -16.87
N GLU A 158 -9.11 39.50 -17.20
CA GLU A 158 -9.80 39.09 -18.41
C GLU A 158 -9.03 39.60 -19.65
N ILE A 159 -8.94 38.76 -20.67
CA ILE A 159 -8.35 39.07 -21.97
C ILE A 159 -9.29 38.56 -23.07
N SER A 160 -9.06 39.03 -24.30
CA SER A 160 -9.86 38.58 -25.45
C SER A 160 -9.78 37.07 -25.63
N SER A 161 -10.94 36.42 -25.67
CA SER A 161 -11.08 35.01 -26.00
C SER A 161 -10.60 34.73 -27.42
N THR A 162 -9.96 33.58 -27.61
CA THR A 162 -9.58 33.04 -28.92
C THR A 162 -10.69 32.18 -29.53
N GLY A 163 -11.81 32.01 -28.83
CA GLY A 163 -12.92 31.12 -29.20
C GLY A 163 -12.57 29.63 -29.11
N LYS A 164 -11.41 29.29 -28.54
CA LYS A 164 -10.90 27.92 -28.47
C LYS A 164 -10.51 27.59 -27.05
N ASN A 165 -11.12 26.53 -26.53
CA ASN A 165 -10.84 26.10 -25.17
C ASN A 165 -9.37 25.75 -24.98
N LYS A 166 -8.81 26.23 -23.88
CA LYS A 166 -7.41 26.04 -23.53
C LYS A 166 -7.20 26.32 -22.04
N ALA A 167 -6.35 25.52 -21.38
CA ALA A 167 -5.80 25.86 -20.09
C ALA A 167 -4.29 25.65 -20.09
N LEU A 168 -3.55 26.62 -19.57
CA LEU A 168 -2.11 26.58 -19.38
C LEU A 168 -1.79 26.98 -17.94
N PHE A 169 -1.19 26.06 -17.21
CA PHE A 169 -0.49 26.38 -15.97
C PHE A 169 1.01 26.27 -16.18
N SER A 170 1.75 27.27 -15.70
CA SER A 170 3.20 27.27 -15.66
C SER A 170 3.64 27.46 -14.21
N ILE A 171 4.45 26.51 -13.74
CA ILE A 171 5.07 26.51 -12.43
C ILE A 171 6.57 26.74 -12.66
N SER A 172 7.11 27.77 -12.01
CA SER A 172 8.50 28.21 -12.16
C SER A 172 9.09 28.49 -10.79
N ASP A 173 10.40 28.75 -10.76
CA ASP A 173 11.17 28.76 -9.52
C ASP A 173 11.01 27.43 -8.78
N LEU A 174 11.44 26.35 -9.44
CA LEU A 174 11.27 24.99 -8.93
C LEU A 174 12.15 24.77 -7.71
N LYS A 175 11.60 24.08 -6.70
CA LYS A 175 12.33 23.74 -5.47
C LYS A 175 13.50 22.82 -5.77
N ASN A 176 14.54 22.88 -4.94
CA ASN A 176 15.81 22.17 -5.20
C ASN A 176 15.65 20.66 -5.40
N GLY A 177 14.84 19.99 -4.56
CA GLY A 177 14.56 18.56 -4.72
C GLY A 177 13.86 18.23 -6.05
N ILE A 178 12.95 19.10 -6.49
CA ILE A 178 12.22 18.96 -7.75
C ILE A 178 13.17 19.10 -8.95
N ARG A 179 14.09 20.06 -8.89
CA ARG A 179 15.13 20.26 -9.92
C ARG A 179 16.05 19.04 -10.04
N TYR A 180 16.39 18.40 -8.91
CA TYR A 180 17.15 17.16 -8.91
C TYR A 180 16.36 16.03 -9.59
N ASP A 181 15.12 15.81 -9.19
CA ASP A 181 14.24 14.77 -9.74
C ASP A 181 14.10 14.89 -11.27
N ILE A 182 13.71 16.07 -11.78
CA ILE A 182 13.46 16.24 -13.22
C ILE A 182 14.72 16.15 -14.09
N SER A 183 15.90 16.29 -13.49
CA SER A 183 17.19 16.12 -14.16
C SER A 183 17.61 14.65 -14.26
N ASN A 184 17.01 13.78 -13.44
CA ASN A 184 17.32 12.36 -13.36
C ASN A 184 16.60 11.56 -14.46
N GLU A 185 17.36 10.80 -15.25
CA GLU A 185 16.81 10.03 -16.37
C GLU A 185 15.92 8.87 -15.92
N LYS A 186 16.29 8.14 -14.85
CA LYS A 186 15.47 7.06 -14.30
C LYS A 186 14.14 7.61 -13.76
N TRP A 187 14.16 8.80 -13.17
CA TRP A 187 12.93 9.48 -12.74
C TRP A 187 12.04 9.76 -13.95
N PHE A 188 12.60 10.29 -15.05
CA PHE A 188 11.84 10.59 -16.26
C PHE A 188 11.25 9.32 -16.89
N ASP A 189 12.01 8.23 -16.98
CA ASP A 189 11.51 6.95 -17.49
C ASP A 189 10.38 6.39 -16.63
N ASN A 190 10.51 6.46 -15.31
CA ASN A 190 9.47 6.04 -14.38
C ASN A 190 8.22 6.93 -14.48
N PHE A 191 8.40 8.24 -14.66
CA PHE A 191 7.31 9.18 -14.90
C PHE A 191 6.54 8.83 -16.19
N ILE A 192 7.25 8.60 -17.31
CA ILE A 192 6.64 8.21 -18.58
C ILE A 192 5.89 6.87 -18.46
N LYS A 193 6.50 5.84 -17.85
CA LYS A 193 5.85 4.55 -17.59
C LYS A 193 4.61 4.70 -16.73
N GLY A 194 4.68 5.53 -15.68
CA GLY A 194 3.57 5.76 -14.78
C GLY A 194 2.41 6.50 -15.44
N ILE A 195 2.65 7.50 -16.32
CA ILE A 195 1.58 8.11 -17.13
C ILE A 195 0.95 7.05 -18.03
N SER A 196 1.78 6.29 -18.76
CA SER A 196 1.33 5.26 -19.71
C SER A 196 0.41 4.24 -19.04
N ALA A 197 0.75 3.78 -17.84
CA ALA A 197 -0.06 2.81 -17.09
C ALA A 197 -1.31 3.44 -16.46
N ARG A 198 -1.20 4.58 -15.78
CA ARG A 198 -2.29 5.16 -15.00
C ARG A 198 -3.41 5.71 -15.87
N TYR A 199 -3.06 6.29 -17.02
CA TYR A 199 -3.99 6.92 -17.95
C TYR A 199 -4.29 6.07 -19.18
N ALA A 200 -3.89 4.79 -19.15
CA ALA A 200 -3.99 3.89 -20.29
C ALA A 200 -5.42 3.80 -20.84
N ALA A 201 -6.44 3.75 -19.97
CA ALA A 201 -7.84 3.69 -20.37
C ALA A 201 -8.28 4.96 -21.15
N PHE A 202 -7.92 6.14 -20.67
CA PHE A 202 -8.23 7.42 -21.35
C PHE A 202 -7.55 7.52 -22.71
N ILE A 203 -6.28 7.12 -22.79
CA ILE A 203 -5.50 7.13 -24.03
C ILE A 203 -6.08 6.11 -25.03
N LYS A 204 -6.47 4.91 -24.57
CA LYS A 204 -7.19 3.92 -25.41
C LYS A 204 -8.51 4.47 -25.95
N LYS A 205 -9.17 5.35 -25.20
CA LYS A 205 -10.37 6.09 -25.62
C LYS A 205 -10.07 7.32 -26.49
N GLY A 206 -8.81 7.58 -26.85
CA GLY A 206 -8.41 8.63 -27.80
C GLY A 206 -7.77 9.89 -27.19
N LEU A 207 -7.60 9.97 -25.87
CA LEU A 207 -6.88 11.08 -25.24
C LEU A 207 -5.40 11.09 -25.68
N GLN A 208 -4.90 12.23 -26.12
CA GLN A 208 -3.48 12.37 -26.47
C GLN A 208 -2.70 13.03 -25.34
N ILE A 209 -1.71 12.32 -24.79
CA ILE A 209 -0.77 12.90 -23.81
C ILE A 209 0.63 12.97 -24.43
N LYS A 210 1.25 14.14 -24.34
CA LYS A 210 2.61 14.40 -24.82
C LYS A 210 3.46 14.98 -23.71
N VAL A 211 4.69 14.48 -23.56
CA VAL A 211 5.67 14.99 -22.60
C VAL A 211 6.90 15.49 -23.36
N VAL A 212 7.26 16.75 -23.13
CA VAL A 212 8.45 17.39 -23.69
C VAL A 212 9.45 17.58 -22.55
N ASN A 213 10.56 16.85 -22.59
CA ASN A 213 11.72 17.08 -21.75
C ASN A 213 12.68 18.02 -22.47
N ALA A 214 12.61 19.30 -22.16
CA ALA A 214 13.44 20.32 -22.77
C ALA A 214 14.89 20.28 -22.28
N ILE A 215 15.14 19.73 -21.09
CA ILE A 215 16.49 19.57 -20.53
C ILE A 215 17.30 18.61 -21.41
N LYS A 216 16.65 17.56 -21.92
CA LYS A 216 17.26 16.52 -22.76
C LYS A 216 16.89 16.64 -24.24
N CYS A 217 16.11 17.64 -24.63
CA CYS A 217 15.56 17.81 -25.99
C CYS A 217 14.78 16.57 -26.49
N ILE A 218 14.07 15.88 -25.60
CA ILE A 218 13.29 14.67 -25.92
C ILE A 218 11.81 15.00 -25.89
N THR A 219 11.06 14.49 -26.87
CA THR A 219 9.59 14.48 -26.85
C THR A 219 9.08 13.05 -26.88
N LYS A 220 8.14 12.73 -26.00
CA LYS A 220 7.45 11.44 -25.94
C LYS A 220 5.95 11.65 -26.12
N ASN A 221 5.39 11.01 -27.14
CA ASN A 221 3.95 10.79 -27.22
C ASN A 221 3.65 9.53 -26.40
N ILE A 222 2.75 9.64 -25.42
CA ILE A 222 2.46 8.55 -24.51
C ILE A 222 1.53 7.56 -25.21
N SER A 223 1.98 6.33 -25.33
CA SER A 223 1.15 5.20 -25.75
C SER A 223 0.51 4.54 -24.54
N SER A 224 -0.76 4.13 -24.67
CA SER A 224 -1.39 3.26 -23.69
C SER A 224 -1.02 1.82 -23.91
N PHE A 225 -0.97 1.06 -22.83
CA PHE A 225 -1.17 -0.37 -22.87
C PHE A 225 -2.27 -0.76 -21.86
N VAL A 226 -3.39 -1.28 -22.35
CA VAL A 226 -4.51 -1.80 -21.54
C VAL A 226 -4.77 -3.20 -22.03
N PRO A 227 -4.39 -4.25 -21.28
CA PRO A 227 -4.56 -5.60 -21.77
C PRO A 227 -6.05 -5.94 -21.84
N SER A 228 -6.48 -6.53 -22.96
CA SER A 228 -7.86 -7.02 -23.12
C SER A 228 -7.95 -8.51 -22.76
N ILE A 229 -9.17 -8.97 -22.49
CA ILE A 229 -9.45 -10.38 -22.22
C ILE A 229 -9.86 -11.05 -23.54
N ARG A 230 -9.26 -12.20 -23.82
CA ARG A 230 -9.56 -13.04 -24.97
C ARG A 230 -10.92 -13.73 -24.79
N GLU A 231 -11.86 -13.46 -25.70
CA GLU A 231 -13.22 -14.03 -25.65
C GLU A 231 -13.25 -15.53 -25.98
N ASN A 232 -12.36 -15.99 -26.88
CA ASN A 232 -12.25 -17.39 -27.32
C ASN A 232 -10.99 -18.07 -26.75
N ALA A 233 -10.74 -17.91 -25.45
CA ALA A 233 -9.63 -18.58 -24.79
C ALA A 233 -10.04 -19.96 -24.28
N LEU A 234 -9.04 -20.82 -24.07
CA LEU A 234 -9.27 -22.12 -23.43
C LEU A 234 -9.92 -21.98 -22.04
N VAL A 235 -9.62 -20.90 -21.31
CA VAL A 235 -10.33 -20.50 -20.09
C VAL A 235 -11.27 -19.35 -20.45
N MET A 236 -12.58 -19.60 -20.40
CA MET A 236 -13.59 -18.63 -20.80
C MET A 236 -13.63 -17.42 -19.86
N PRO A 237 -13.90 -16.20 -20.38
CA PRO A 237 -14.05 -15.02 -19.54
C PRO A 237 -15.18 -15.15 -18.53
N PHE A 238 -14.98 -14.54 -17.37
CA PHE A 238 -16.00 -14.33 -16.35
C PHE A 238 -16.30 -12.84 -16.25
N LYS A 239 -17.59 -12.47 -16.21
CA LYS A 239 -18.05 -11.09 -16.04
C LYS A 239 -19.11 -11.04 -14.93
N GLN A 240 -19.00 -10.08 -14.02
CA GLN A 240 -19.98 -9.85 -12.95
C GLN A 240 -20.10 -8.36 -12.67
N GLN A 241 -21.33 -7.88 -12.50
CA GLN A 241 -21.61 -6.53 -12.01
C GLN A 241 -22.20 -6.61 -10.60
N ILE A 242 -21.78 -5.70 -9.73
CA ILE A 242 -22.23 -5.59 -8.35
C ILE A 242 -22.56 -4.12 -8.10
N ASN A 243 -23.74 -3.84 -7.55
CA ASN A 243 -24.07 -2.51 -7.07
C ASN A 243 -23.79 -2.42 -5.57
N MET A 244 -23.05 -1.40 -5.15
CA MET A 244 -22.66 -1.15 -3.76
C MET A 244 -23.06 0.29 -3.35
N GLY A 245 -24.36 0.58 -3.40
CA GLY A 245 -24.89 1.92 -3.17
C GLY A 245 -24.60 2.82 -4.35
N ASP A 246 -23.84 3.91 -4.13
CA ASP A 246 -23.49 4.88 -5.17
C ASP A 246 -22.32 4.43 -6.07
N VAL A 247 -21.82 3.20 -5.89
CA VAL A 247 -20.68 2.66 -6.63
C VAL A 247 -21.10 1.38 -7.33
N ASP A 248 -20.96 1.36 -8.66
CA ASP A 248 -21.06 0.14 -9.47
C ASP A 248 -19.67 -0.48 -9.61
N VAL A 249 -19.58 -1.79 -9.41
CA VAL A 249 -18.34 -2.56 -9.52
C VAL A 249 -18.49 -3.61 -10.61
N TYR A 250 -17.62 -3.55 -11.61
CA TYR A 250 -17.56 -4.52 -12.69
C TYR A 250 -16.30 -5.37 -12.54
N ILE A 251 -16.47 -6.68 -12.47
CA ILE A 251 -15.39 -7.66 -12.38
C ILE A 251 -15.34 -8.44 -13.68
N GLU A 252 -14.20 -8.42 -14.36
CA GLU A 252 -13.96 -9.15 -15.61
C GLU A 252 -12.65 -9.93 -15.48
N SER A 253 -12.69 -11.25 -15.54
CA SER A 253 -11.47 -12.06 -15.46
C SER A 253 -11.36 -13.03 -16.63
N GLY A 254 -10.14 -13.35 -17.04
CA GLY A 254 -9.88 -14.26 -18.14
C GLY A 254 -8.41 -14.26 -18.55
N ILE A 255 -8.18 -14.59 -19.82
CA ILE A 255 -6.84 -14.71 -20.39
C ILE A 255 -6.50 -13.47 -21.21
N HIS A 256 -5.28 -13.00 -21.07
CA HIS A 256 -4.71 -11.94 -21.88
C HIS A 256 -4.90 -12.20 -23.38
N GLU A 257 -5.33 -11.19 -24.14
CA GLU A 257 -5.66 -11.26 -25.58
C GLU A 257 -4.57 -11.95 -26.42
N SER A 258 -3.31 -11.63 -26.15
CA SER A 258 -2.14 -12.18 -26.85
C SER A 258 -1.50 -13.41 -26.19
N TYR A 259 -2.00 -13.87 -25.04
CA TYR A 259 -1.43 -15.05 -24.36
C TYR A 259 -2.04 -16.33 -24.88
N LEU A 260 -1.18 -17.25 -25.29
CA LEU A 260 -1.55 -18.58 -25.76
C LEU A 260 -1.03 -19.64 -24.78
N PHE A 261 -1.81 -20.67 -24.51
CA PHE A 261 -1.39 -21.82 -23.71
C PHE A 261 -0.53 -22.79 -24.54
N PRO A 262 0.33 -23.59 -23.87
CA PRO A 262 1.09 -24.64 -24.54
C PRO A 262 0.19 -25.68 -25.23
N GLY A 263 0.16 -25.67 -26.55
CA GLY A 263 -0.67 -26.55 -27.39
C GLY A 263 -1.73 -25.82 -28.21
N GLU A 264 -1.92 -24.52 -27.99
CA GLU A 264 -2.68 -23.68 -28.92
C GLU A 264 -1.84 -23.37 -30.17
N ASP A 265 -2.48 -23.26 -31.32
CA ASP A 265 -1.82 -22.86 -32.57
C ASP A 265 -1.17 -21.48 -32.41
N GLY A 266 0.04 -21.33 -32.93
CA GLY A 266 0.84 -20.12 -32.79
C GLY A 266 1.45 -19.87 -31.40
N HIS A 267 1.32 -20.82 -30.45
CA HIS A 267 1.96 -20.70 -29.13
C HIS A 267 3.47 -20.52 -29.23
N SER A 268 3.98 -19.49 -28.55
CA SER A 268 5.42 -19.26 -28.39
C SER A 268 5.75 -18.82 -26.97
N LEU A 269 6.71 -19.50 -26.35
CA LEU A 269 7.22 -19.14 -25.03
C LEU A 269 7.90 -17.76 -25.03
N SER A 270 8.56 -17.37 -26.11
CA SER A 270 9.20 -16.04 -26.19
C SER A 270 8.15 -14.94 -26.20
N LYS A 271 7.12 -15.07 -27.06
CA LYS A 271 6.00 -14.11 -27.13
C LYS A 271 5.27 -14.00 -25.79
N ASN A 272 5.01 -15.12 -25.11
CA ASN A 272 4.37 -15.10 -23.79
C ASN A 272 5.23 -14.42 -22.71
N ARG A 273 6.56 -14.53 -22.77
CA ARG A 273 7.45 -13.90 -21.80
C ARG A 273 7.42 -12.38 -21.88
N GLU A 274 7.22 -11.81 -23.07
CA GLU A 274 7.10 -10.36 -23.28
C GLU A 274 5.88 -9.75 -22.57
N LEU A 275 4.89 -10.58 -22.25
CA LEU A 275 3.63 -10.18 -21.60
C LEU A 275 3.67 -10.29 -20.06
N THR A 276 4.76 -10.77 -19.47
CA THR A 276 4.79 -11.15 -18.04
C THR A 276 4.38 -10.02 -17.09
N GLU A 277 4.79 -8.79 -17.41
CA GLU A 277 4.48 -7.58 -16.63
C GLU A 277 3.02 -7.09 -16.79
N GLN A 278 2.18 -7.86 -17.49
CA GLN A 278 0.80 -7.52 -17.85
C GLN A 278 -0.22 -8.50 -17.25
N PHE A 279 0.23 -9.42 -16.40
CA PHE A 279 -0.64 -10.41 -15.78
C PHE A 279 -0.95 -10.02 -14.34
N GLY A 280 -2.18 -10.32 -13.91
CA GLY A 280 -2.63 -10.10 -12.54
C GLY A 280 -3.91 -9.27 -12.45
N LEU A 281 -4.06 -8.62 -11.31
CA LEU A 281 -5.23 -7.85 -10.91
C LEU A 281 -5.04 -6.38 -11.29
N TYR A 282 -6.09 -5.81 -11.87
CA TYR A 282 -6.17 -4.42 -12.27
C TYR A 282 -7.34 -3.76 -11.59
N PHE A 283 -7.11 -2.61 -10.96
CA PHE A 283 -8.16 -1.84 -10.31
C PHE A 283 -8.26 -0.44 -10.90
N THR A 284 -9.46 -0.06 -11.32
CA THR A 284 -9.75 1.27 -11.86
C THR A 284 -10.84 1.96 -11.07
N CYS A 285 -10.72 3.28 -10.93
CA CYS A 285 -11.76 4.14 -10.40
C CYS A 285 -12.09 5.20 -11.46
N ASN A 286 -13.30 5.19 -12.02
CA ASN A 286 -13.72 6.09 -13.11
C ASN A 286 -12.67 6.20 -14.25
N ASP A 287 -12.28 5.06 -14.84
CA ASP A 287 -11.20 4.87 -15.84
C ASP A 287 -9.76 5.11 -15.35
N ARG A 288 -9.54 5.76 -14.21
CA ARG A 288 -8.19 5.97 -13.69
C ARG A 288 -7.67 4.66 -13.09
N ILE A 289 -6.63 4.08 -13.71
CA ILE A 289 -5.98 2.86 -13.22
C ILE A 289 -5.20 3.22 -11.95
N ILE A 290 -5.53 2.55 -10.84
CA ILE A 290 -4.89 2.74 -9.54
C ILE A 290 -3.86 1.65 -9.30
N VAL A 291 -4.17 0.43 -9.70
CA VAL A 291 -3.34 -0.77 -9.54
C VAL A 291 -3.30 -1.51 -10.87
N SER A 292 -2.12 -1.93 -11.30
CA SER A 292 -1.88 -2.63 -12.57
C SER A 292 -1.05 -3.89 -12.36
N ALA A 293 -1.43 -4.99 -13.01
CA ALA A 293 -0.67 -6.25 -13.03
C ALA A 293 -0.27 -6.74 -11.62
N ASN A 294 -1.14 -6.53 -10.62
CA ASN A 294 -0.80 -6.87 -9.24
C ASN A 294 -1.12 -8.35 -8.95
N THR A 295 -0.19 -9.06 -8.33
CA THR A 295 -0.31 -10.49 -8.05
C THR A 295 -0.26 -10.80 -6.56
N SER A 296 -0.50 -9.81 -5.69
CA SER A 296 -0.30 -9.93 -4.26
C SER A 296 -1.58 -10.29 -3.51
N LYS A 297 -1.40 -10.88 -2.33
CA LYS A 297 -2.50 -11.39 -1.50
C LYS A 297 -3.43 -10.26 -1.06
N GLU A 298 -2.87 -9.09 -0.73
CA GLU A 298 -3.65 -7.96 -0.24
C GLU A 298 -4.72 -7.49 -1.24
N TYR A 299 -4.51 -7.71 -2.54
CA TYR A 299 -5.46 -7.38 -3.61
C TYR A 299 -6.39 -8.53 -4.06
N GLY A 300 -6.33 -9.68 -3.40
CA GLY A 300 -7.27 -10.79 -3.68
C GLY A 300 -6.71 -11.90 -4.55
N TRP A 301 -5.38 -11.95 -4.79
CA TRP A 301 -4.76 -13.16 -5.34
C TRP A 301 -4.86 -14.35 -4.37
N GLY A 302 -5.06 -14.10 -3.07
CA GLY A 302 -5.11 -15.12 -2.02
C GLY A 302 -3.73 -15.65 -1.61
N ASP A 303 -3.70 -16.77 -0.87
CA ASP A 303 -2.50 -17.24 -0.17
C ASP A 303 -1.42 -17.89 -1.05
N ALA A 304 -1.73 -18.28 -2.28
CA ALA A 304 -0.71 -18.90 -3.14
C ALA A 304 0.26 -17.84 -3.67
N LYS A 305 1.55 -18.18 -3.71
CA LYS A 305 2.54 -17.35 -4.41
C LYS A 305 2.25 -17.35 -5.91
N TRP A 306 2.48 -16.20 -6.54
CA TRP A 306 2.45 -16.12 -8.00
C TRP A 306 3.61 -16.93 -8.60
N HIS A 307 3.30 -17.74 -9.60
CA HIS A 307 4.22 -18.60 -10.34
C HIS A 307 3.88 -18.51 -11.82
N SER A 308 4.87 -18.76 -12.68
CA SER A 308 4.71 -18.64 -14.14
C SER A 308 3.64 -19.56 -14.74
N GLU A 309 3.22 -20.61 -14.03
CA GLU A 309 2.08 -21.45 -14.42
C GLU A 309 0.78 -20.65 -14.55
N TYR A 310 0.62 -19.55 -13.80
CA TYR A 310 -0.57 -18.70 -13.80
C TYR A 310 -0.50 -17.55 -14.81
N ASN A 311 0.59 -17.46 -15.59
CA ASN A 311 0.75 -16.46 -16.64
C ASN A 311 -0.45 -16.46 -17.59
N GLY A 312 -0.73 -15.29 -18.17
CA GLY A 312 -1.92 -15.06 -18.99
C GLY A 312 -3.12 -14.57 -18.20
N PHE A 313 -3.17 -14.73 -16.88
CA PHE A 313 -4.32 -14.28 -16.09
C PHE A 313 -4.44 -12.76 -16.07
N ILE A 314 -5.65 -12.28 -16.32
CA ILE A 314 -6.06 -10.90 -16.09
C ILE A 314 -7.35 -10.91 -15.30
N CYS A 315 -7.45 -10.01 -14.33
CA CYS A 315 -8.72 -9.69 -13.70
C CYS A 315 -8.84 -8.18 -13.52
N TRP A 316 -9.81 -7.58 -14.21
CA TRP A 316 -10.20 -6.19 -14.09
C TRP A 316 -11.29 -6.01 -13.05
N ILE A 317 -11.10 -5.04 -12.16
CA ILE A 317 -12.06 -4.60 -11.15
C ILE A 317 -12.27 -3.11 -11.34
N LYS A 318 -13.43 -2.73 -11.85
CA LYS A 318 -13.74 -1.36 -12.25
C LYS A 318 -14.78 -0.78 -11.30
N PHE A 319 -14.35 0.16 -10.46
CA PHE A 319 -15.24 0.97 -9.64
C PHE A 319 -15.69 2.19 -10.44
N VAL A 320 -17.00 2.37 -10.56
CA VAL A 320 -17.62 3.49 -11.26
C VAL A 320 -18.59 4.19 -10.33
N SER A 321 -18.45 5.50 -10.20
CA SER A 321 -19.36 6.30 -9.39
C SER A 321 -19.43 7.73 -9.88
N ARG A 322 -20.65 8.29 -9.90
CA ARG A 322 -20.87 9.74 -10.08
C ARG A 322 -20.28 10.56 -8.94
N SER A 323 -20.12 9.94 -7.77
CA SER A 323 -19.65 10.55 -6.52
C SER A 323 -18.24 10.07 -6.20
N PRO A 324 -17.18 10.73 -6.72
CA PRO A 324 -15.81 10.22 -6.62
C PRO A 324 -15.28 10.06 -5.19
N GLY A 325 -15.86 10.78 -4.22
CA GLY A 325 -15.56 10.62 -2.80
C GLY A 325 -15.98 9.28 -2.19
N LYS A 326 -16.78 8.48 -2.91
CA LYS A 326 -17.20 7.12 -2.50
C LYS A 326 -16.26 6.03 -3.01
N LEU A 327 -15.35 6.35 -3.94
CA LEU A 327 -14.44 5.39 -4.54
C LEU A 327 -13.33 4.98 -3.56
N PRO A 328 -12.82 3.74 -3.62
CA PRO A 328 -11.93 3.19 -2.61
C PRO A 328 -10.46 3.57 -2.85
N TRP A 329 -10.15 4.74 -3.40
CA TRP A 329 -8.77 5.21 -3.56
C TRP A 329 -8.32 6.05 -2.37
N ASN A 330 -7.00 6.23 -2.20
CA ASN A 330 -6.46 7.22 -1.27
C ASN A 330 -6.46 8.63 -1.90
N THR A 331 -6.23 9.66 -1.08
CA THR A 331 -6.23 11.08 -1.52
C THR A 331 -5.17 11.38 -2.58
N ALA A 332 -4.03 10.69 -2.54
CA ALA A 332 -2.98 10.79 -3.55
C ALA A 332 -3.30 10.02 -4.86
N LYS A 333 -4.34 9.16 -4.86
CA LYS A 333 -4.73 8.27 -5.97
C LYS A 333 -3.59 7.34 -6.42
N THR A 334 -2.74 6.99 -5.47
CA THR A 334 -1.55 6.15 -5.63
C THR A 334 -1.82 4.69 -5.29
N GLY A 335 -2.86 4.45 -4.50
CA GLY A 335 -3.30 3.11 -4.09
C GLY A 335 -4.76 3.09 -3.68
N LEU A 336 -5.26 1.88 -3.46
CA LEU A 336 -6.58 1.67 -2.88
C LEU A 336 -6.53 1.73 -1.35
N ARG A 337 -7.64 2.14 -0.76
CA ARG A 337 -7.93 2.02 0.67
C ARG A 337 -8.30 0.58 0.99
N LEU A 338 -7.27 -0.22 1.25
CA LEU A 338 -7.40 -1.64 1.53
C LEU A 338 -8.18 -1.94 2.83
N ASP A 339 -8.30 -0.94 3.70
CA ASP A 339 -9.07 -0.92 4.94
C ASP A 339 -10.57 -0.62 4.73
N SER A 340 -10.95 -0.14 3.54
CA SER A 340 -12.34 0.24 3.28
C SER A 340 -13.25 -0.99 3.20
N THR A 341 -14.42 -0.91 3.82
CA THR A 341 -15.43 -1.98 3.80
C THR A 341 -15.76 -2.44 2.38
N MET A 342 -15.88 -1.50 1.45
CA MET A 342 -16.14 -1.80 0.04
C MET A 342 -15.02 -2.63 -0.59
N PHE A 343 -13.76 -2.25 -0.36
CA PHE A 343 -12.63 -3.02 -0.89
C PHE A 343 -12.57 -4.42 -0.28
N LEU A 344 -12.78 -4.55 1.02
CA LEU A 344 -12.79 -5.86 1.70
C LEU A 344 -13.88 -6.79 1.14
N GLN A 345 -15.10 -6.28 0.95
CA GLN A 345 -16.19 -7.04 0.34
C GLN A 345 -15.88 -7.46 -1.10
N ILE A 346 -15.29 -6.58 -1.90
CA ILE A 346 -14.86 -6.91 -3.26
C ILE A 346 -13.72 -7.93 -3.26
N LYS A 347 -12.78 -7.83 -2.32
CA LYS A 347 -11.71 -8.81 -2.16
C LYS A 347 -12.25 -10.21 -1.84
N ASP A 348 -13.27 -10.31 -0.98
CA ASP A 348 -13.95 -11.58 -0.67
C ASP A 348 -14.61 -12.23 -1.90
N ILE A 349 -14.92 -11.44 -2.94
CA ILE A 349 -15.44 -11.90 -4.23
C ILE A 349 -14.31 -12.26 -5.20
N ILE A 350 -13.22 -11.49 -5.22
CA ILE A 350 -12.06 -11.72 -6.08
C ILE A 350 -11.32 -13.01 -5.71
N GLU A 351 -11.13 -13.30 -4.41
CA GLU A 351 -10.35 -14.47 -3.96
C GLU A 351 -10.91 -15.82 -4.46
N PRO A 352 -12.24 -16.07 -4.42
CA PRO A 352 -12.85 -17.22 -5.07
C PRO A 352 -12.57 -17.30 -6.57
N ILE A 353 -12.62 -16.16 -7.29
CA ILE A 353 -12.36 -16.10 -8.74
C ILE A 353 -10.91 -16.51 -9.04
N THR A 354 -9.94 -15.93 -8.33
CA THR A 354 -8.51 -16.26 -8.52
C THR A 354 -8.21 -17.70 -8.09
N LYS A 355 -8.87 -18.21 -7.05
CA LYS A 355 -8.77 -19.62 -6.63
C LYS A 355 -9.30 -20.57 -7.69
N LYS A 356 -10.46 -20.27 -8.29
CA LYS A 356 -11.04 -21.06 -9.39
C LYS A 356 -10.09 -21.12 -10.58
N TYR A 357 -9.55 -19.97 -11.00
CA TYR A 357 -8.56 -19.90 -12.08
C TYR A 357 -7.34 -20.78 -11.80
N ARG A 358 -6.70 -20.62 -10.64
CA ARG A 358 -5.52 -21.43 -10.27
C ARG A 358 -5.81 -22.93 -10.28
N LYS A 359 -6.99 -23.35 -9.82
CA LYS A 359 -7.41 -24.76 -9.86
C LYS A 359 -7.52 -25.26 -11.29
N GLU A 360 -8.20 -24.50 -12.15
CA GLU A 360 -8.39 -24.86 -13.56
C GLU A 360 -7.06 -24.97 -14.33
N ILE A 361 -6.13 -24.05 -14.09
CA ILE A 361 -4.79 -24.10 -14.67
C ILE A 361 -4.00 -25.34 -14.23
N LYS A 362 -4.03 -25.68 -12.93
CA LYS A 362 -3.34 -26.87 -12.42
C LYS A 362 -3.88 -28.15 -13.05
N GLU A 363 -5.20 -28.28 -13.17
CA GLU A 363 -5.82 -29.46 -13.81
C GLU A 363 -5.41 -29.61 -15.27
N ARG A 364 -5.24 -28.50 -16.00
CA ARG A 364 -4.77 -28.52 -17.40
C ARG A 364 -3.33 -29.02 -17.53
N TYR A 365 -2.41 -28.54 -16.70
CA TYR A 365 -1.02 -28.99 -16.75
C TYR A 365 -0.83 -30.42 -16.23
N LEU A 366 -1.67 -30.89 -15.30
CA LEU A 366 -1.66 -32.28 -14.83
C LEU A 366 -2.17 -33.28 -15.87
N LYS A 367 -3.23 -32.92 -16.62
CA LYS A 367 -3.76 -33.75 -17.72
C LYS A 367 -2.75 -33.95 -18.85
N LYS A 368 -1.92 -32.94 -19.13
CA LYS A 368 -0.85 -33.04 -20.14
C LYS A 368 0.25 -34.04 -19.75
N LYS A 369 0.71 -34.01 -18.49
CA LYS A 369 1.70 -34.99 -17.97
C LYS A 369 1.19 -36.43 -17.99
N SER A 370 -0.12 -36.64 -17.87
CA SER A 370 -0.70 -37.99 -17.91
C SER A 370 -0.90 -38.52 -19.34
N GLN A 371 -1.09 -37.64 -20.34
CA GLN A 371 -1.10 -38.02 -21.76
C GLN A 371 0.30 -38.27 -22.34
N ASP A 372 1.33 -37.54 -21.87
CA ASP A 372 2.72 -37.78 -22.28
C ASP A 372 3.29 -39.09 -21.71
N ASN A 373 2.80 -39.55 -20.54
CA ASN A 373 3.23 -40.81 -19.92
C ASN A 373 2.57 -42.07 -20.50
N SER A 374 1.52 -41.94 -21.32
CA SER A 374 0.84 -43.08 -21.97
C SER A 374 1.40 -43.42 -23.36
N SER A 375 2.44 -42.74 -23.82
CA SER A 375 3.01 -42.88 -25.18
C SER A 375 4.48 -43.33 -25.20
N SER A 376 4.94 -44.03 -24.16
CA SER A 376 6.23 -44.74 -24.16
C SER A 376 6.08 -46.21 -23.75
N ILE A 377 5.59 -47.03 -24.69
CA ILE A 377 5.81 -48.48 -24.67
C ILE A 377 6.90 -48.78 -25.70
N THR A 378 8.10 -49.11 -25.21
CA THR A 378 9.04 -49.98 -25.94
C THR A 378 9.99 -50.65 -24.95
N THR A 379 9.74 -51.94 -24.76
CA THR A 379 10.66 -53.10 -24.69
C THR A 379 11.94 -53.12 -23.85
N GLN A 380 12.03 -54.21 -23.06
CA GLN A 380 13.21 -54.94 -22.55
C GLN A 380 13.99 -54.24 -21.41
N SER A 381 14.42 -54.88 -20.32
CA SER A 381 14.54 -56.29 -19.91
C SER A 381 14.87 -56.33 -18.39
N GLN A 382 14.41 -57.34 -17.65
CA GLN A 382 14.86 -57.65 -16.28
C GLN A 382 16.35 -58.04 -16.27
N PRO A 383 17.08 -57.85 -15.15
CA PRO A 383 17.20 -58.97 -14.20
C PRO A 383 17.05 -58.61 -12.71
N THR A 384 16.58 -59.63 -12.01
CA THR A 384 16.45 -59.90 -10.56
C THR A 384 17.74 -59.73 -9.74
N ILE A 385 17.61 -59.45 -8.42
CA ILE A 385 18.00 -60.35 -7.30
C ILE A 385 17.95 -59.65 -5.90
N ASN A 386 17.21 -60.32 -5.00
CA ASN A 386 17.30 -60.46 -3.53
C ASN A 386 17.15 -59.30 -2.53
N LYS A 387 16.07 -59.41 -1.74
CA LYS A 387 15.97 -59.04 -0.30
C LYS A 387 16.75 -60.05 0.56
N PRO A 388 17.03 -59.70 1.82
CA PRO A 388 16.28 -60.35 2.90
C PRO A 388 15.56 -59.37 3.84
N GLN A 389 14.46 -59.88 4.41
CA GLN A 389 13.65 -59.28 5.46
C GLN A 389 14.35 -59.38 6.82
N ASP A 390 14.02 -58.45 7.72
CA ASP A 390 13.87 -58.84 9.12
C ASP A 390 12.74 -58.06 9.81
N SER A 391 12.25 -58.65 10.89
CA SER A 391 10.84 -58.66 11.31
C SER A 391 10.62 -58.05 12.70
N ASN A 392 9.33 -57.79 13.00
CA ASN A 392 8.70 -57.68 14.32
C ASN A 392 8.93 -56.40 15.15
N ASN A 393 7.87 -55.61 15.43
CA ASN A 393 6.84 -55.96 16.40
C ASN A 393 5.70 -54.92 16.46
N LEU A 394 4.47 -55.44 16.50
CA LEU A 394 3.23 -54.74 16.87
C LEU A 394 3.07 -54.73 18.40
N LYS A 395 2.45 -53.67 18.95
CA LYS A 395 1.46 -53.82 20.04
C LYS A 395 0.36 -52.75 19.93
N LYS A 396 -0.88 -53.26 19.88
CA LYS A 396 -2.16 -52.55 19.87
C LYS A 396 -2.57 -52.08 21.28
N ASN A 397 -3.41 -51.04 21.34
CA ASN A 397 -4.77 -51.03 21.92
C ASN A 397 -5.12 -49.61 22.44
N VAL A 398 -6.36 -49.13 22.54
CA VAL A 398 -7.66 -49.26 21.83
C VAL A 398 -8.59 -48.30 22.59
N ASN A 399 -9.40 -47.54 21.83
CA ASN A 399 -10.72 -46.94 22.11
C ASN A 399 -11.01 -45.98 23.29
N GLY A 400 -11.84 -44.99 22.99
CA GLY A 400 -12.63 -44.27 24.00
C GLY A 400 -13.35 -43.01 23.49
N THR A 401 -14.31 -43.16 22.57
CA THR A 401 -15.25 -42.10 22.13
C THR A 401 -16.30 -41.81 23.20
N LYS A 402 -16.68 -40.53 23.42
CA LYS A 402 -18.10 -40.11 23.58
C LYS A 402 -18.27 -38.58 23.64
N SER A 403 -19.36 -38.16 23.00
CA SER A 403 -19.90 -36.81 22.82
C SER A 403 -20.98 -36.51 23.86
N SER A 404 -21.20 -35.24 24.23
CA SER A 404 -22.54 -34.63 24.36
C SER A 404 -22.49 -33.16 24.79
N THR A 405 -23.15 -32.33 23.99
CA THR A 405 -23.71 -30.98 24.20
C THR A 405 -24.63 -30.84 25.42
N ILE A 406 -24.78 -29.62 25.96
CA ILE A 406 -26.03 -28.99 26.46
C ILE A 406 -25.81 -27.45 26.55
N GLU A 407 -26.73 -26.69 25.93
CA GLU A 407 -26.97 -25.25 26.11
C GLU A 407 -27.93 -25.00 27.30
N LYS A 408 -27.89 -23.82 27.93
CA LYS A 408 -29.10 -23.02 28.26
C LYS A 408 -28.82 -21.63 28.84
N GLU A 409 -29.84 -20.80 28.70
CA GLU A 409 -29.92 -19.33 28.67
C GLU A 409 -30.03 -18.57 30.01
N GLN A 410 -29.65 -17.28 29.92
CA GLN A 410 -30.22 -16.03 30.47
C GLN A 410 -31.02 -16.02 31.79
N ASN A 411 -30.66 -15.10 32.70
CA ASN A 411 -31.60 -14.03 33.14
C ASN A 411 -30.95 -12.85 33.89
N LYS A 412 -31.53 -11.65 33.69
CA LYS A 412 -31.20 -10.34 34.27
C LYS A 412 -31.89 -10.10 35.64
N LYS A 413 -31.22 -9.43 36.61
CA LYS A 413 -31.58 -8.09 37.16
C LYS A 413 -30.86 -7.70 38.48
N ARG A 414 -30.24 -6.50 38.41
CA ARG A 414 -30.16 -5.34 39.35
C ARG A 414 -29.68 -5.45 40.82
N ASN A 415 -28.54 -4.76 41.02
CA ASN A 415 -28.16 -3.75 42.04
C ASN A 415 -28.31 -4.04 43.55
N SER A 416 -27.17 -4.03 44.25
CA SER A 416 -26.86 -3.01 45.26
C SER A 416 -25.36 -2.96 45.62
N SER A 417 -24.94 -1.80 46.07
CA SER A 417 -23.60 -1.28 46.36
C SER A 417 -22.77 -2.05 47.41
N THR A 418 -21.45 -2.15 47.23
CA THR A 418 -20.42 -1.45 48.03
C THR A 418 -18.99 -1.93 47.69
N LYS A 419 -18.04 -1.01 47.82
CA LYS A 419 -16.61 -1.10 47.47
C LYS A 419 -15.88 -2.28 48.10
N ASN A 420 -15.09 -2.98 47.28
CA ASN A 420 -13.72 -3.42 47.56
C ASN A 420 -13.09 -3.93 46.26
N GLU A 421 -12.57 -3.02 45.42
CA GLU A 421 -11.74 -3.42 44.27
C GLU A 421 -10.33 -3.76 44.77
N ASN A 422 -10.14 -5.00 45.22
CA ASN A 422 -8.86 -5.65 45.08
C ASN A 422 -8.52 -5.67 43.58
N HIS A 423 -7.49 -4.92 43.17
CA HIS A 423 -6.96 -4.96 41.80
C HIS A 423 -6.55 -6.40 41.45
N ARG A 424 -7.47 -7.17 40.86
CA ARG A 424 -7.12 -8.42 40.19
C ARG A 424 -6.22 -8.05 39.01
N ILE A 425 -4.94 -8.43 39.09
CA ILE A 425 -4.02 -8.34 37.95
C ILE A 425 -4.64 -9.18 36.83
N GLU A 426 -5.08 -8.52 35.77
CA GLU A 426 -5.68 -9.20 34.62
C GLU A 426 -4.69 -10.21 34.03
N HIS A 427 -5.16 -11.45 33.81
CA HIS A 427 -4.37 -12.48 33.13
C HIS A 427 -3.96 -11.99 31.72
N PRO A 428 -2.72 -12.27 31.25
CA PRO A 428 -2.22 -11.78 29.96
C PRO A 428 -3.11 -12.08 28.76
N GLU A 429 -3.86 -13.17 28.80
CA GLU A 429 -4.83 -13.56 27.76
C GLU A 429 -6.00 -12.57 27.62
N ASN A 430 -6.32 -11.83 28.68
CA ASN A 430 -7.43 -10.88 28.69
C ASN A 430 -7.01 -9.47 28.24
N TRP A 431 -5.72 -9.24 28.00
CA TRP A 431 -5.23 -7.93 27.59
C TRP A 431 -5.61 -7.63 26.14
N LYS A 432 -6.28 -6.50 25.93
CA LYS A 432 -6.60 -5.97 24.59
C LYS A 432 -5.41 -5.30 23.90
N THR A 433 -4.40 -4.88 24.68
CA THR A 433 -3.24 -4.10 24.23
C THR A 433 -1.95 -4.92 24.26
N LEU A 434 -0.86 -4.41 23.66
CA LEU A 434 0.44 -5.10 23.68
C LEU A 434 0.99 -5.24 25.09
N LEU A 435 0.82 -4.20 25.92
CA LEU A 435 1.27 -4.19 27.31
C LEU A 435 0.11 -3.72 28.21
N PRO A 436 0.00 -4.25 29.44
CA PRO A 436 -1.02 -3.84 30.38
C PRO A 436 -0.70 -2.46 30.96
N LYS A 437 -1.72 -1.77 31.49
CA LYS A 437 -1.55 -0.46 32.12
C LYS A 437 -0.45 -0.43 33.21
N HIS A 438 -0.33 -1.52 33.96
CA HIS A 438 0.65 -1.67 35.05
C HIS A 438 2.06 -2.08 34.61
N PHE A 439 2.32 -2.25 33.30
CA PHE A 439 3.66 -2.58 32.82
C PHE A 439 4.67 -1.48 33.22
N PRO A 440 5.87 -1.81 33.70
CA PRO A 440 6.82 -0.80 34.17
C PRO A 440 7.29 0.13 33.05
N PHE A 441 7.64 1.37 33.41
CA PHE A 441 8.43 2.25 32.55
C PHE A 441 9.92 2.03 32.83
N SER A 442 10.74 2.31 31.84
CA SER A 442 12.18 2.03 31.83
C SER A 442 13.04 3.20 32.31
N GLY A 443 12.51 4.43 32.33
CA GLY A 443 13.24 5.65 32.68
C GLY A 443 13.99 6.29 31.51
N ASP A 444 13.87 5.74 30.30
CA ASP A 444 14.44 6.25 29.05
C ASP A 444 13.31 6.83 28.20
N ASP A 445 13.36 8.13 27.91
CA ASP A 445 12.25 8.87 27.28
C ASP A 445 11.75 8.22 25.98
N ILE A 446 12.69 7.69 25.18
CA ILE A 446 12.39 7.07 23.88
C ILE A 446 11.70 5.71 24.08
N LEU A 447 12.26 4.83 24.91
CA LEU A 447 11.62 3.54 25.18
C LEU A 447 10.30 3.70 25.94
N ASP A 448 10.19 4.71 26.81
CA ASP A 448 8.99 4.99 27.58
C ASP A 448 7.86 5.53 26.70
N ALA A 449 8.18 6.30 25.65
CA ALA A 449 7.24 6.65 24.60
C ALA A 449 6.69 5.39 23.92
N PHE A 450 7.55 4.44 23.51
CA PHE A 450 7.08 3.18 22.91
C PHE A 450 6.28 2.31 23.88
N ILE A 451 6.66 2.24 25.17
CA ILE A 451 5.89 1.53 26.19
C ILE A 451 4.51 2.19 26.38
N LYS A 452 4.42 3.52 26.36
CA LYS A 452 3.15 4.26 26.44
C LYS A 452 2.27 3.94 25.24
N GLU A 453 2.82 3.92 24.03
CA GLU A 453 2.09 3.51 22.83
C GLU A 453 1.63 2.05 22.91
N ALA A 454 2.49 1.14 23.39
CA ALA A 454 2.18 -0.28 23.55
C ALA A 454 1.08 -0.55 24.61
N LYS A 455 0.94 0.34 25.59
CA LYS A 455 -0.16 0.32 26.56
C LYS A 455 -1.50 0.82 25.98
N CYS A 456 -1.46 1.56 24.88
CA CYS A 456 -2.65 2.13 24.24
C CYS A 456 -3.10 1.37 22.99
N ILE A 457 -2.18 0.78 22.23
CA ILE A 457 -2.49 0.13 20.96
C ILE A 457 -3.31 -1.15 21.17
N VAL A 458 -4.49 -1.20 20.54
CA VAL A 458 -5.40 -2.34 20.62
C VAL A 458 -5.04 -3.35 19.53
N ILE A 459 -4.66 -4.57 19.92
CA ILE A 459 -4.11 -5.59 19.02
C ILE A 459 -5.10 -6.01 17.92
N SER A 460 -6.39 -6.11 18.24
CA SER A 460 -7.45 -6.46 17.29
C SER A 460 -7.66 -5.41 16.19
N ASN A 461 -7.30 -4.16 16.47
CA ASN A 461 -7.52 -3.05 15.55
C ASN A 461 -6.30 -2.80 14.65
N SER A 462 -5.10 -3.11 15.16
CA SER A 462 -3.84 -2.69 14.54
C SER A 462 -2.73 -3.74 14.66
N SER A 463 -2.98 -5.00 14.33
CA SER A 463 -2.04 -6.12 14.58
C SER A 463 -0.66 -5.94 13.92
N HIS A 464 -0.57 -5.36 12.72
CA HIS A 464 0.72 -5.12 12.04
C HIS A 464 1.53 -4.04 12.74
N ALA A 465 0.94 -2.86 12.96
CA ALA A 465 1.57 -1.77 13.69
C ALA A 465 1.96 -2.21 15.12
N ALA A 466 1.10 -2.97 15.79
CA ALA A 466 1.40 -3.53 17.09
C ALA A 466 2.59 -4.51 17.06
N THR A 467 2.71 -5.32 16.00
CA THR A 467 3.86 -6.24 15.86
C THR A 467 5.16 -5.50 15.59
N MET A 468 5.13 -4.47 14.75
CA MET A 468 6.30 -3.61 14.48
C MET A 468 6.75 -2.91 15.75
N LEU A 469 5.82 -2.32 16.50
CA LEU A 469 6.09 -1.69 17.79
C LEU A 469 6.65 -2.71 18.78
N TYR A 470 6.05 -3.89 18.90
CA TYR A 470 6.52 -4.93 19.81
C TYR A 470 7.94 -5.42 19.49
N ARG A 471 8.26 -5.56 18.21
CA ARG A 471 9.60 -5.91 17.73
C ARG A 471 10.62 -4.80 18.01
N ALA A 472 10.24 -3.53 17.83
CA ALA A 472 11.11 -2.39 18.11
C ALA A 472 11.44 -2.32 19.61
N ILE A 473 10.44 -2.44 20.50
CA ILE A 473 10.64 -2.42 21.96
C ILE A 473 11.54 -3.58 22.40
N MET A 474 11.33 -4.78 21.85
CA MET A 474 12.16 -5.95 22.18
C MET A 474 13.64 -5.74 21.82
N GLU A 475 13.95 -5.23 20.62
CA GLU A 475 15.33 -4.96 20.22
C GLU A 475 15.96 -3.81 20.96
N ALA A 476 15.25 -2.69 21.15
CA ALA A 476 15.76 -1.56 21.90
C ALA A 476 16.10 -1.96 23.35
N SER A 477 15.22 -2.74 23.99
CA SER A 477 15.43 -3.21 25.37
C SER A 477 16.59 -4.21 25.45
N ALA A 478 16.70 -5.14 24.49
CA ALA A 478 17.80 -6.11 24.44
C ALA A 478 19.15 -5.43 24.18
N LEU A 479 19.18 -4.50 23.22
CA LEU A 479 20.38 -3.75 22.85
C LEU A 479 20.90 -2.92 24.01
N TYR A 480 19.99 -2.24 24.71
CA TYR A 480 20.37 -1.50 25.91
C TYR A 480 20.96 -2.42 26.98
N PHE A 481 20.30 -3.55 27.29
CA PHE A 481 20.81 -4.48 28.30
C PHE A 481 22.24 -4.92 27.99
N VAL A 482 22.49 -5.30 26.74
CA VAL A 482 23.82 -5.74 26.28
C VAL A 482 24.84 -4.61 26.39
N ARG A 483 24.48 -3.38 26.00
CA ARG A 483 25.37 -2.21 26.08
C ARG A 483 25.67 -1.81 27.53
N LYS A 484 24.66 -1.71 28.39
CA LYS A 484 24.80 -1.35 29.81
C LYS A 484 25.73 -2.31 30.56
N ASN A 485 25.68 -3.59 30.22
CA ASN A 485 26.50 -4.62 30.86
C ASN A 485 27.84 -4.87 30.14
N ASN A 486 28.22 -4.03 29.17
CA ASN A 486 29.45 -4.16 28.37
C ASN A 486 29.60 -5.54 27.67
N LYS A 487 28.50 -6.09 27.17
CA LYS A 487 28.43 -7.45 26.58
C LYS A 487 28.45 -7.47 25.05
N VAL A 488 28.63 -6.33 24.39
CA VAL A 488 28.60 -6.21 22.93
C VAL A 488 29.66 -7.11 22.28
N SER A 489 30.90 -7.12 22.81
CA SER A 489 31.98 -7.97 22.30
C SER A 489 31.65 -9.46 22.46
N GLU A 490 31.13 -9.87 23.61
CA GLU A 490 30.72 -11.26 23.85
C GLU A 490 29.62 -11.74 22.89
N VAL A 491 28.67 -10.86 22.54
CA VAL A 491 27.63 -11.16 21.53
C VAL A 491 28.25 -11.37 20.15
N LYS A 492 29.20 -10.52 19.75
CA LYS A 492 29.90 -10.63 18.46
C LYS A 492 30.78 -11.87 18.41
N ASP A 493 31.52 -12.15 19.48
CA ASP A 493 32.39 -13.31 19.59
C ASP A 493 31.59 -14.61 19.43
N LEU A 494 30.46 -14.74 20.12
CA LEU A 494 29.59 -15.90 19.98
C LEU A 494 29.07 -16.06 18.53
N TYR A 495 28.72 -14.96 17.86
CA TYR A 495 28.29 -14.98 16.46
C TYR A 495 29.41 -15.46 15.52
N PHE A 496 30.62 -14.92 15.66
CA PHE A 496 31.75 -15.32 14.82
C PHE A 496 32.27 -16.73 15.14
N GLN A 497 32.08 -17.21 16.38
CA GLN A 497 32.34 -18.59 16.78
C GLN A 497 31.25 -19.57 16.34
N THR A 498 30.18 -19.13 15.68
CA THR A 498 29.09 -20.01 15.23
C THR A 498 28.77 -19.80 13.76
N GLU A 499 27.96 -18.80 13.44
CA GLU A 499 27.40 -18.54 12.10
C GLU A 499 28.31 -17.66 11.24
N GLY A 500 29.06 -16.77 11.88
CA GLY A 500 30.01 -15.88 11.23
C GLY A 500 31.36 -16.55 10.88
N LYS A 501 31.57 -17.83 11.22
CA LYS A 501 32.87 -18.52 11.02
C LYS A 501 33.40 -18.44 9.58
N ARG A 502 32.50 -18.43 8.60
CA ARG A 502 32.82 -18.41 7.17
C ARG A 502 32.91 -16.99 6.59
N LYS A 503 32.66 -15.94 7.38
CA LYS A 503 32.77 -14.55 6.92
C LYS A 503 34.22 -14.07 7.03
N THR A 504 34.83 -13.77 5.90
CA THR A 504 36.17 -13.17 5.79
C THR A 504 36.07 -11.67 6.06
N LEU A 505 36.00 -11.28 7.33
CA LEU A 505 36.05 -9.88 7.77
C LEU A 505 37.36 -9.63 8.53
N SER A 506 37.97 -8.47 8.26
CA SER A 506 39.10 -7.96 9.05
C SER A 506 38.70 -7.68 10.50
N TYR A 507 39.67 -7.56 11.41
CA TYR A 507 39.43 -7.24 12.81
C TYR A 507 38.64 -5.92 12.97
N GLU A 508 39.05 -4.88 12.25
CA GLU A 508 38.36 -3.57 12.25
C GLU A 508 36.91 -3.66 11.74
N GLN A 509 36.65 -4.46 10.69
CA GLN A 509 35.29 -4.67 10.18
C GLN A 509 34.40 -5.43 11.17
N LYS A 510 34.97 -6.31 12.00
CA LYS A 510 34.23 -7.01 13.07
C LYS A 510 33.90 -6.05 14.22
N GLU A 511 34.81 -5.12 14.54
CA GLU A 511 34.54 -4.09 15.56
C GLU A 511 33.48 -3.09 15.11
N LEU A 512 33.42 -2.72 13.83
CA LEU A 512 32.43 -1.77 13.29
C LEU A 512 31.04 -2.39 13.02
N MET A 513 30.91 -3.71 12.99
CA MET A 513 29.63 -4.38 12.72
C MET A 513 28.63 -4.17 13.86
N ASP A 514 27.40 -3.75 13.56
CA ASP A 514 26.33 -3.70 14.56
C ASP A 514 25.84 -5.09 14.97
N ILE A 515 25.33 -5.20 16.21
CA ILE A 515 24.71 -6.44 16.72
C ILE A 515 23.21 -6.43 16.42
N SER A 516 22.69 -7.55 15.91
CA SER A 516 21.26 -7.71 15.62
C SER A 516 20.51 -8.35 16.79
N LEU A 517 19.18 -8.18 16.84
CA LEU A 517 18.33 -8.91 17.81
C LEU A 517 18.57 -10.43 17.79
N ASP A 518 18.80 -11.02 16.62
CA ASP A 518 19.06 -12.45 16.49
C ASP A 518 20.35 -12.89 17.19
N MET A 519 21.42 -12.10 17.02
CA MET A 519 22.69 -12.32 17.73
C MET A 519 22.50 -12.21 19.24
N MET A 520 21.74 -11.20 19.69
CA MET A 520 21.47 -11.00 21.11
C MET A 520 20.64 -12.15 21.71
N ILE A 521 19.59 -12.62 21.02
CA ILE A 521 18.77 -13.76 21.49
C ILE A 521 19.64 -15.00 21.71
N LYS A 522 20.52 -15.33 20.76
CA LYS A 522 21.45 -16.47 20.87
C LYS A 522 22.40 -16.32 22.06
N TRP A 523 22.94 -15.11 22.26
CA TRP A 523 23.80 -14.82 23.40
C TRP A 523 23.06 -14.92 24.74
N PHE A 524 21.84 -14.40 24.85
CA PHE A 524 21.01 -14.57 26.06
C PHE A 524 20.73 -16.04 26.35
N ARG A 525 20.46 -16.86 25.31
CA ARG A 525 20.22 -18.30 25.48
C ARG A 525 21.47 -19.02 26.00
N ALA A 526 22.63 -18.71 25.44
CA ALA A 526 23.91 -19.30 25.84
C ALA A 526 24.31 -18.92 27.29
N ASN A 527 23.92 -17.73 27.76
CA ASN A 527 24.35 -17.18 29.04
C ASN A 527 23.25 -17.14 30.12
N SER A 528 22.09 -17.74 29.85
CA SER A 528 20.90 -17.64 30.70
C SER A 528 21.10 -18.08 32.17
N ASN A 529 22.00 -19.04 32.41
CA ASN A 529 22.32 -19.51 33.75
C ASN A 529 22.99 -18.45 34.63
N ASN A 530 23.77 -17.56 34.01
CA ASN A 530 24.52 -16.50 34.70
C ASN A 530 23.74 -15.19 34.74
N LEU A 531 22.82 -14.97 33.78
CA LEU A 531 22.06 -13.73 33.65
C LEU A 531 20.76 -13.71 34.47
N PHE A 532 20.12 -14.88 34.67
CA PHE A 532 18.82 -14.94 35.33
C PHE A 532 18.92 -15.47 36.76
N SER A 533 18.21 -14.79 37.67
CA SER A 533 18.04 -15.22 39.07
C SER A 533 17.45 -16.65 39.11
N SER A 534 17.82 -17.43 40.14
CA SER A 534 17.35 -18.82 40.29
C SER A 534 15.82 -18.94 40.24
N ASN A 535 15.12 -17.95 40.81
CA ASN A 535 13.66 -17.94 40.91
C ASN A 535 12.95 -17.62 39.58
N GLU A 536 13.58 -16.87 38.67
CA GLU A 536 12.95 -16.43 37.41
C GLU A 536 13.46 -17.20 36.18
N ARG A 537 14.60 -17.88 36.30
CA ARG A 537 15.33 -18.56 35.22
C ARG A 537 14.45 -19.46 34.37
N LYS A 538 13.63 -20.33 34.98
CA LYS A 538 12.76 -21.27 34.24
C LYS A 538 11.76 -20.53 33.34
N ARG A 539 11.17 -19.44 33.86
CA ARG A 539 10.16 -18.65 33.16
C ARG A 539 10.79 -17.82 32.04
N LEU A 540 11.91 -17.15 32.33
CA LEU A 540 12.63 -16.33 31.35
C LEU A 540 13.23 -17.19 30.24
N ASN A 541 13.75 -18.38 30.55
CA ASN A 541 14.24 -19.31 29.52
C ASN A 541 13.12 -19.82 28.61
N THR A 542 11.95 -20.11 29.17
CA THR A 542 10.77 -20.45 28.36
C THR A 542 10.44 -19.28 27.43
N SER A 543 10.30 -18.07 27.99
CA SER A 543 9.93 -16.88 27.23
C SER A 543 10.93 -16.54 26.11
N LEU A 544 12.24 -16.67 26.40
CA LEU A 544 13.31 -16.48 25.45
C LEU A 544 13.33 -17.56 24.35
N ARG A 545 13.03 -18.82 24.68
CA ARG A 545 12.88 -19.89 23.68
C ARG A 545 11.71 -19.61 22.73
N HIS A 546 10.59 -19.13 23.26
CA HIS A 546 9.46 -18.74 22.42
C HIS A 546 9.79 -17.54 21.53
N LEU A 547 10.52 -16.54 22.05
CA LEU A 547 11.00 -15.42 21.24
C LEU A 547 11.88 -15.92 20.09
N ASP A 548 12.77 -16.87 20.35
CA ASP A 548 13.63 -17.47 19.32
C ASP A 548 12.84 -18.20 18.22
N ASN A 549 11.74 -18.86 18.59
CA ASN A 549 10.84 -19.52 17.64
C ASN A 549 10.01 -18.51 16.83
N HIS A 550 9.56 -17.43 17.47
CA HIS A 550 8.69 -16.42 16.86
C HIS A 550 9.47 -15.36 16.05
N LYS A 551 10.77 -15.17 16.28
CA LYS A 551 11.57 -14.07 15.69
C LYS A 551 11.53 -14.03 14.17
N SER A 552 11.57 -15.19 13.49
CA SER A 552 11.51 -15.26 12.02
C SER A 552 10.17 -14.75 11.50
N TYR A 553 9.10 -15.05 12.24
CA TYR A 553 7.75 -14.59 11.91
C TYR A 553 7.62 -13.09 12.11
N ILE A 554 8.04 -12.59 13.28
CA ILE A 554 8.02 -11.17 13.64
C ILE A 554 8.87 -10.34 12.66
N ASN A 555 10.07 -10.79 12.31
CA ASN A 555 10.92 -10.13 11.31
C ASN A 555 10.27 -10.16 9.92
N GLY A 556 9.59 -11.26 9.57
CA GLY A 556 8.78 -11.35 8.36
C GLY A 556 7.72 -10.25 8.29
N VAL A 557 7.06 -9.93 9.42
CA VAL A 557 6.09 -8.82 9.48
C VAL A 557 6.77 -7.46 9.32
N VAL A 558 7.87 -7.21 10.06
CA VAL A 558 8.60 -5.92 9.99
C VAL A 558 9.14 -5.64 8.59
N HIS A 559 9.58 -6.67 7.87
CA HIS A 559 10.08 -6.53 6.51
C HIS A 559 8.98 -6.67 5.45
N CYS A 560 7.70 -6.61 5.82
CA CYS A 560 6.56 -6.68 4.90
C CYS A 560 6.45 -7.98 4.08
N HIS A 561 7.01 -9.09 4.58
CA HIS A 561 6.95 -10.42 3.95
C HIS A 561 5.88 -11.34 4.55
N GLN A 562 5.33 -10.99 5.73
CA GLN A 562 4.34 -11.79 6.43
C GLN A 562 3.20 -10.94 6.97
N ILE A 563 1.99 -11.47 6.88
CA ILE A 563 0.78 -10.87 7.45
C ILE A 563 0.55 -11.43 8.85
N ILE A 564 0.17 -10.59 9.80
CA ILE A 564 -0.17 -11.01 11.18
C ILE A 564 -1.56 -10.54 11.60
N THR A 565 -2.27 -11.40 12.33
CA THR A 565 -3.59 -11.12 12.91
C THR A 565 -3.51 -11.10 14.43
N SER A 566 -4.58 -10.63 15.10
CA SER A 566 -4.68 -10.65 16.56
C SER A 566 -4.51 -12.04 17.15
N GLU A 567 -5.07 -13.07 16.50
CA GLU A 567 -5.03 -14.45 16.98
C GLU A 567 -3.61 -15.02 16.98
N LYS A 568 -2.72 -14.46 16.15
CA LYS A 568 -1.30 -14.83 16.10
C LYS A 568 -0.43 -13.93 16.97
N LEU A 569 -0.71 -12.63 17.04
CA LEU A 569 0.08 -11.69 17.86
C LEU A 569 -0.15 -11.91 19.36
N VAL A 570 -1.37 -12.23 19.78
CA VAL A 570 -1.69 -12.47 21.20
C VAL A 570 -0.84 -13.59 21.81
N PRO A 571 -0.74 -14.79 21.20
CA PRO A 571 0.17 -15.83 21.66
C PRO A 571 1.64 -15.39 21.68
N ILE A 572 2.12 -14.73 20.62
CA ILE A 572 3.51 -14.24 20.54
C ILE A 572 3.82 -13.29 21.70
N ARG A 573 2.94 -12.31 21.95
CA ARG A 573 3.05 -11.40 23.09
C ARG A 573 3.03 -12.16 24.42
N ASN A 574 2.06 -13.04 24.63
CA ASN A 574 1.90 -13.77 25.89
C ASN A 574 3.11 -14.66 26.20
N ASP A 575 3.69 -15.27 25.17
CA ASP A 575 4.86 -16.12 25.30
C ASP A 575 6.12 -15.31 25.66
N THR A 576 6.23 -14.07 25.18
CA THR A 576 7.51 -13.32 25.18
C THR A 576 7.56 -12.11 26.10
N TYR A 577 6.42 -11.61 26.61
CA TYR A 577 6.38 -10.36 27.38
C TYR A 577 7.13 -10.41 28.71
N LYS A 578 7.35 -11.60 29.27
CA LYS A 578 8.09 -11.73 30.53
C LYS A 578 9.59 -11.51 30.37
N PHE A 579 10.14 -11.94 29.25
CA PHE A 579 11.50 -11.58 28.89
C PHE A 579 11.62 -10.07 28.61
N LEU A 580 10.63 -9.48 27.94
CA LEU A 580 10.57 -8.03 27.74
C LEU A 580 10.53 -7.24 29.06
N GLU A 581 9.69 -7.68 30.01
CA GLU A 581 9.59 -7.07 31.33
C GLU A 581 10.92 -7.12 32.09
N PHE A 582 11.66 -8.22 32.02
CA PHE A 582 13.00 -8.36 32.60
C PHE A 582 13.98 -7.33 31.99
N LEU A 583 14.00 -7.19 30.66
CA LEU A 583 14.88 -6.24 29.98
C LEU A 583 14.57 -4.79 30.35
N VAL A 584 13.28 -4.45 30.43
CA VAL A 584 12.81 -3.10 30.79
C VAL A 584 13.17 -2.76 32.25
N ARG A 585 12.93 -3.69 33.18
CA ARG A 585 13.28 -3.49 34.60
C ARG A 585 14.79 -3.36 34.83
N SER A 586 15.59 -4.01 34.00
CA SER A 586 17.05 -3.90 34.05
C SER A 586 17.60 -2.53 33.59
N ARG A 587 16.74 -1.59 33.14
CA ARG A 587 17.13 -0.18 32.97
C ARG A 587 16.98 0.63 34.27
N ILE A 588 16.05 0.22 35.14
CA ILE A 588 15.67 0.93 36.38
C ILE A 588 16.71 0.72 37.49
N ASN A 589 17.29 -0.48 37.55
CA ASN A 589 18.49 -0.82 38.32
C ASN A 589 19.68 -0.69 37.39
#